data_AF-A0A7C8MT38-F1
#
_entry.id   AF-A0A7C8MT38-F1
#
_cell.length_a   1.000
_cell.length_b   1.000
_cell.length_c   1.000
_cell.angle_alpha   90.00
_cell.angle_beta   90.00
_cell.angle_gamma   90.00
#
_symmetry.space_group_name_H-M   'P 1'
#
loop_
_entity.id
_entity.type
_entity.pdbx_description
1 polymer ?
#
loop_
_entity_poly.entity_id
_entity_poly.type
_entity_poly.pdbx_seq_one_letter_code
_entity_poly.pdbx_strand_id
1 'polypeptide(L)'
;MNVSAVEKGTGKSNKITITNDKGRLSKEEIERMLAEAEKYKEEDEAEGRRISAKNGLESYAYSLRNTLSDSKVDEKLDAADKEKLKTEIDSVVSWLDENQQATREEYEEKQKELEGIANPIMMKFYGGAGGAGGMPGGMPGGGPGGFPGAGGAPGAGGDDGPTVEEVD
;
A
#
# COMPACT_ATOMS: atom_id res chain seq x y z
N MET A 1 7.69 26.49 8.48
CA MET A 1 7.66 25.02 8.42
C MET A 1 9.08 24.50 8.21
N ASN A 2 9.48 23.40 8.83
CA ASN A 2 10.80 22.77 8.62
C ASN A 2 10.61 21.39 8.01
N VAL A 3 11.35 21.05 6.96
CA VAL A 3 11.37 19.71 6.35
C VAL A 3 12.78 19.17 6.43
N SER A 4 12.95 17.98 7.00
CA SER A 4 14.23 17.30 7.11
C SER A 4 14.15 15.88 6.57
N ALA A 5 15.12 15.50 5.73
CA ALA A 5 15.33 14.14 5.27
C ALA A 5 16.60 13.58 5.93
N VAL A 6 16.50 12.38 6.51
CA VAL A 6 17.61 11.71 7.21
C VAL A 6 17.77 10.31 6.63
N GLU A 7 18.97 9.99 6.17
CA GLU A 7 19.33 8.63 5.76
C GLU A 7 19.79 7.84 6.98
N LYS A 8 19.04 6.80 7.36
CA LYS A 8 19.25 6.07 8.62
C LYS A 8 20.56 5.27 8.68
N GLY A 9 21.15 4.91 7.54
CA GLY A 9 22.38 4.10 7.47
C GLY A 9 23.64 4.92 7.76
N THR A 10 23.83 6.01 7.01
CA THR A 10 24.99 6.90 7.16
C THR A 10 24.80 8.00 8.20
N GLY A 11 23.55 8.27 8.63
CA GLY A 11 23.21 9.36 9.53
C GLY A 11 23.24 10.76 8.89
N LYS A 12 23.53 10.84 7.58
CA LYS A 12 23.51 12.11 6.84
C LYS A 12 22.10 12.67 6.82
N SER A 13 21.99 13.99 7.04
CA SER A 13 20.71 14.70 7.03
C SER A 13 20.81 15.98 6.22
N ASN A 14 19.71 16.32 5.56
CA ASN A 14 19.52 17.60 4.89
C ASN A 14 18.22 18.22 5.41
N LYS A 15 18.24 19.54 5.62
CA LYS A 15 17.10 20.29 6.15
C LYS A 15 16.85 21.53 5.31
N ILE A 16 15.59 21.81 5.04
CA ILE A 16 15.10 23.04 4.43
C ILE A 16 14.13 23.70 5.40
N THR A 17 14.26 25.01 5.57
CA THR A 17 13.32 25.82 6.33
C THR A 17 12.48 26.62 5.35
N ILE A 18 11.17 26.42 5.39
CA ILE A 18 10.18 27.17 4.60
C ILE A 18 9.65 28.28 5.49
N THR A 19 9.97 29.52 5.16
CA THR A 19 9.42 30.71 5.80
C THR A 19 7.98 30.93 5.32
N ASN A 20 7.09 31.29 6.25
CA ASN A 20 5.71 31.64 5.89
C ASN A 20 5.66 33.16 5.74
N ASP A 21 5.84 33.63 4.51
CA ASP A 21 5.78 35.06 4.20
C ASP A 21 4.31 35.49 4.19
N LYS A 22 3.95 36.49 5.00
CA LYS A 22 2.58 37.03 5.07
C LYS A 22 2.14 37.45 3.65
N GLY A 23 0.99 36.94 3.20
CA GLY A 23 0.41 37.28 1.88
C GLY A 23 0.90 36.44 0.70
N ARG A 24 1.60 35.32 0.92
CA ARG A 24 1.96 34.38 -0.17
C ARG A 24 0.73 33.78 -0.90
N LEU A 25 -0.40 33.71 -0.21
CA LEU A 25 -1.72 33.43 -0.75
C LEU A 25 -2.71 34.43 -0.16
N SER A 26 -3.59 34.96 -1.00
CA SER A 26 -4.73 35.77 -0.54
C SER A 26 -5.82 34.89 0.10
N LYS A 27 -6.72 35.50 0.89
CA LYS A 27 -7.85 34.77 1.49
C LYS A 27 -8.76 34.18 0.41
N GLU A 28 -8.98 34.94 -0.66
CA GLU A 28 -9.79 34.55 -1.81
C GLU A 28 -9.17 33.35 -2.55
N GLU A 29 -7.84 33.29 -2.69
CA GLU A 29 -7.15 32.13 -3.26
C GLU A 29 -7.26 30.90 -2.37
N ILE A 30 -7.18 31.05 -1.05
CA ILE A 30 -7.36 29.94 -0.10
C ILE A 30 -8.77 29.36 -0.21
N GLU A 31 -9.79 30.22 -0.21
CA GLU A 31 -11.19 29.80 -0.36
C GLU A 31 -11.44 29.11 -1.70
N ARG A 32 -10.86 29.62 -2.79
CA ARG A 32 -10.91 28.96 -4.11
C ARG A 32 -10.28 27.57 -4.07
N MET A 33 -9.10 27.42 -3.47
CA MET A 33 -8.42 26.12 -3.35
C MET A 33 -9.25 25.12 -2.52
N LEU A 34 -9.92 25.56 -1.45
CA LEU A 34 -10.80 24.70 -0.66
C LEU A 34 -12.03 24.23 -1.46
N ALA A 35 -12.66 25.14 -2.20
CA ALA A 35 -13.80 24.81 -3.05
C ALA A 35 -13.41 23.87 -4.21
N GLU A 36 -12.24 24.08 -4.81
CA GLU A 36 -11.68 23.18 -5.83
C GLU A 36 -11.37 21.80 -5.26
N ALA A 37 -10.74 21.72 -4.08
CA ALA A 37 -10.44 20.44 -3.43
C ALA A 37 -11.70 19.62 -3.17
N GLU A 38 -12.78 20.24 -2.67
CA GLU A 38 -14.05 19.53 -2.46
C GLU A 38 -14.70 19.12 -3.79
N LYS A 39 -14.64 19.98 -4.80
CA LYS A 39 -15.18 19.69 -6.13
C LYS A 39 -14.51 18.49 -6.80
N TYR A 40 -13.18 18.38 -6.71
CA TYR A 40 -12.40 17.33 -7.37
C TYR A 40 -12.10 16.11 -6.48
N LYS A 41 -12.55 16.12 -5.23
CA LYS A 41 -12.29 15.05 -4.26
C LYS A 41 -12.56 13.65 -4.80
N GLU A 42 -13.71 13.43 -5.43
CA GLU A 42 -14.07 12.10 -5.96
C GLU A 42 -13.15 11.65 -7.11
N GLU A 43 -12.75 12.59 -7.97
CA GLU A 43 -11.82 12.34 -9.08
C GLU A 43 -10.41 12.02 -8.55
N ASP A 44 -9.91 12.83 -7.60
CA ASP A 44 -8.61 12.63 -6.93
C ASP A 44 -8.58 11.29 -6.18
N GLU A 45 -9.66 10.91 -5.51
CA GLU A 45 -9.78 9.61 -4.85
C GLU A 45 -9.81 8.45 -5.85
N ALA A 46 -10.51 8.60 -6.98
CA ALA A 46 -10.54 7.58 -8.03
C ALA A 46 -9.16 7.36 -8.65
N GLU A 47 -8.46 8.46 -8.93
CA GLU A 47 -7.10 8.45 -9.44
C GLU A 47 -6.13 7.85 -8.39
N GLY A 48 -6.27 8.23 -7.12
CA GLY A 48 -5.50 7.63 -6.03
C GLY A 48 -5.69 6.12 -5.91
N ARG A 49 -6.92 5.61 -6.11
CA ARG A 49 -7.20 4.17 -6.14
C ARG A 49 -6.54 3.48 -7.34
N ARG A 50 -6.55 4.10 -8.51
CA ARG A 50 -5.88 3.58 -9.72
C ARG A 50 -4.37 3.47 -9.52
N ILE A 51 -3.73 4.54 -9.02
CA ILE A 51 -2.29 4.54 -8.72
C ILE A 51 -1.94 3.51 -7.65
N SER A 52 -2.80 3.34 -6.63
CA SER A 52 -2.60 2.30 -5.61
C SER A 52 -2.65 0.90 -6.20
N ALA A 53 -3.58 0.62 -7.12
CA ALA A 53 -3.67 -0.68 -7.80
C ALA A 53 -2.42 -0.94 -8.68
N LYS A 54 -1.96 0.06 -9.44
CA LYS A 54 -0.72 -0.01 -10.22
C LYS A 54 0.49 -0.34 -9.35
N ASN A 55 0.69 0.43 -8.28
CA ASN A 55 1.81 0.24 -7.35
C ASN A 55 1.73 -1.11 -6.64
N GLY A 56 0.52 -1.60 -6.35
CA GLY A 56 0.27 -2.92 -5.79
C GLY A 56 0.75 -4.04 -6.73
N LEU A 57 0.32 -3.99 -8.00
CA LEU A 57 0.75 -4.96 -9.02
C LEU A 57 2.26 -4.92 -9.24
N GLU A 58 2.84 -3.72 -9.37
CA GLU A 58 4.27 -3.54 -9.55
C GLU A 58 5.07 -4.11 -8.36
N SER A 59 4.67 -3.77 -7.14
CA SER A 59 5.31 -4.28 -5.92
C SER A 59 5.21 -5.80 -5.82
N TYR A 60 4.07 -6.38 -6.22
CA TYR A 60 3.86 -7.83 -6.20
C TYR A 60 4.74 -8.54 -7.23
N ALA A 61 4.79 -8.05 -8.46
CA ALA A 61 5.65 -8.58 -9.52
C ALA A 61 7.13 -8.55 -9.12
N TYR A 62 7.60 -7.43 -8.54
CA TYR A 62 8.97 -7.33 -8.03
C TYR A 62 9.24 -8.24 -6.83
N SER A 63 8.27 -8.40 -5.93
CA SER A 63 8.39 -9.33 -4.80
C SER A 63 8.60 -10.76 -5.30
N LEU A 64 7.79 -11.21 -6.26
CA LEU A 64 7.94 -12.54 -6.89
C LEU A 64 9.27 -12.65 -7.66
N ARG A 65 9.64 -11.57 -8.37
CA ARG A 65 10.98 -11.20 -8.84
C ARG A 65 12.10 -11.73 -7.96
N ASN A 66 12.11 -11.14 -6.77
CA ASN A 66 13.14 -11.34 -5.77
C ASN A 66 13.09 -12.75 -5.18
N THR A 67 11.88 -13.27 -4.92
CA THR A 67 11.71 -14.65 -4.44
C THR A 67 12.29 -15.68 -5.41
N LEU A 68 12.05 -15.54 -6.72
CA LEU A 68 12.62 -16.44 -7.73
C LEU A 68 14.14 -16.32 -7.88
N SER A 69 14.71 -15.19 -7.46
CA SER A 69 16.15 -14.94 -7.50
C SER A 69 16.87 -15.44 -6.24
N ASP A 70 16.14 -15.86 -5.21
CA ASP A 70 16.70 -16.48 -4.00
C ASP A 70 17.12 -17.93 -4.31
N SER A 71 18.38 -18.26 -4.05
CA SER A 71 18.94 -19.59 -4.31
C SER A 71 18.22 -20.71 -3.54
N LYS A 72 17.61 -20.42 -2.39
CA LYS A 72 16.82 -21.41 -1.63
C LYS A 72 15.51 -21.78 -2.31
N VAL A 73 14.97 -20.87 -3.10
CA VAL A 73 13.76 -21.07 -3.92
C VAL A 73 14.14 -21.78 -5.21
N ASP A 74 15.26 -21.37 -5.80
CA ASP A 74 15.80 -21.94 -7.04
C ASP A 74 16.01 -23.47 -6.96
N GLU A 75 16.54 -23.97 -5.85
CA GLU A 75 16.81 -25.40 -5.68
C GLU A 75 15.56 -26.27 -5.46
N LYS A 76 14.42 -25.65 -5.10
CA LYS A 76 13.20 -26.37 -4.66
C LYS A 76 12.04 -26.31 -5.66
N LEU A 77 12.05 -25.34 -6.57
CA LEU A 77 11.10 -25.26 -7.66
C LEU A 77 11.63 -26.04 -8.87
N ASP A 78 10.75 -26.78 -9.54
CA ASP A 78 11.13 -27.39 -10.81
C ASP A 78 11.32 -26.32 -11.90
N ALA A 79 12.15 -26.64 -12.89
CA ALA A 79 12.51 -25.71 -13.94
C ALA A 79 11.30 -25.20 -14.75
N ALA A 80 10.26 -26.03 -14.91
CA ALA A 80 9.07 -25.65 -15.67
C ALA A 80 8.21 -24.64 -14.92
N ASP A 81 7.96 -24.86 -13.62
CA ASP A 81 7.26 -23.89 -12.76
C ASP A 81 8.06 -22.58 -12.64
N LYS A 82 9.39 -22.65 -12.53
CA LYS A 82 10.26 -21.46 -12.49
C LYS A 82 10.19 -20.65 -13.77
N GLU A 83 10.32 -21.31 -14.93
CA GLU A 83 10.25 -20.64 -16.23
C GLU A 83 8.87 -20.01 -16.43
N LYS A 84 7.80 -20.75 -16.11
CA LYS A 84 6.43 -20.26 -16.22
C LYS A 84 6.21 -18.99 -15.38
N LEU A 85 6.62 -19.00 -14.12
CA LEU A 85 6.44 -17.85 -13.24
C LEU A 85 7.30 -16.65 -13.70
N LYS A 86 8.53 -16.90 -14.14
CA LYS A 86 9.39 -15.85 -14.68
C LYS A 86 8.80 -15.20 -15.93
N THR A 87 8.32 -15.99 -16.89
CA THR A 87 7.69 -15.49 -18.12
C THR A 87 6.46 -14.65 -17.79
N GLU A 88 5.63 -15.09 -16.84
CA GLU A 88 4.45 -14.31 -16.44
C GLU A 88 4.83 -12.99 -15.78
N ILE A 89 5.82 -12.99 -14.88
CA ILE A 89 6.30 -11.75 -14.25
C ILE A 89 6.87 -10.78 -15.30
N ASP A 90 7.73 -11.26 -16.20
CA ASP A 90 8.33 -10.42 -17.26
C ASP A 90 7.24 -9.86 -18.21
N SER A 91 6.19 -10.64 -18.48
CA SER A 91 5.01 -10.19 -19.24
C SER A 91 4.24 -9.09 -18.50
N VAL A 92 3.97 -9.27 -17.20
CA VAL A 92 3.27 -8.27 -16.38
C VAL A 92 4.07 -6.98 -16.25
N VAL A 93 5.39 -7.07 -16.06
CA VAL A 93 6.28 -5.89 -16.00
C VAL A 93 6.26 -5.13 -17.33
N SER A 94 6.38 -5.85 -18.44
CA SER A 94 6.31 -5.24 -19.78
C SER A 94 4.95 -4.59 -20.02
N TRP A 95 3.85 -5.24 -19.60
CA TRP A 95 2.51 -4.68 -19.69
C TRP A 95 2.35 -3.43 -18.82
N LEU A 96 2.92 -3.39 -17.60
CA LEU A 96 2.93 -2.21 -16.74
C LEU A 96 3.66 -1.01 -17.38
N ASP A 97 4.76 -1.28 -18.09
CA ASP A 97 5.55 -0.27 -18.79
C ASP A 97 4.79 0.32 -19.99
N GLU A 98 4.07 -0.53 -20.73
CA GLU A 98 3.27 -0.12 -21.90
C GLU A 98 1.94 0.54 -21.49
N ASN A 99 1.37 0.15 -20.36
CA ASN A 99 0.02 0.54 -19.94
C ASN A 99 0.06 1.40 -18.67
N GLN A 100 0.83 2.49 -18.70
CA GLN A 100 1.03 3.37 -17.54
C GLN A 100 -0.23 4.10 -17.04
N GLN A 101 -1.29 4.13 -17.86
CA GLN A 101 -2.54 4.83 -17.63
C GLN A 101 -3.77 3.89 -17.67
N ALA A 102 -3.56 2.59 -17.53
CA ALA A 102 -4.64 1.60 -17.47
C ALA A 102 -5.63 1.90 -16.34
N THR A 103 -6.84 1.37 -16.44
CA THR A 103 -7.84 1.51 -15.39
C THR A 103 -7.46 0.69 -14.15
N ARG A 104 -8.11 1.00 -13.03
CA ARG A 104 -7.96 0.24 -11.80
C ARG A 104 -8.28 -1.25 -12.03
N GLU A 105 -9.36 -1.52 -12.75
CA GLU A 105 -9.85 -2.87 -13.01
C GLU A 105 -8.85 -3.68 -13.83
N GLU A 106 -8.21 -3.05 -14.83
CA GLU A 106 -7.16 -3.70 -15.64
C GLU A 106 -5.94 -4.07 -14.79
N TYR A 107 -5.51 -3.18 -13.88
CA TYR A 107 -4.43 -3.51 -12.93
C TYR A 107 -4.81 -4.66 -11.99
N GLU A 108 -6.03 -4.64 -11.44
CA GLU A 108 -6.52 -5.71 -10.56
C GLU A 108 -6.70 -7.05 -11.29
N GLU A 109 -7.10 -7.03 -12.56
CA GLU A 109 -7.21 -8.22 -13.40
C GLU A 109 -5.83 -8.83 -13.67
N LYS A 110 -4.86 -8.00 -14.09
CA LYS A 110 -3.47 -8.45 -14.28
C LYS A 110 -2.85 -9.01 -13.01
N GLN A 111 -3.18 -8.42 -11.85
CA GLN A 111 -2.77 -8.97 -10.56
C GLN A 111 -3.37 -10.36 -10.32
N LYS A 112 -4.68 -10.55 -10.57
CA LYS A 112 -5.33 -11.87 -10.41
C LYS A 112 -4.78 -12.93 -11.36
N GLU A 113 -4.46 -12.56 -12.60
CA GLU A 113 -3.81 -13.45 -13.56
C GLU A 113 -2.46 -13.94 -13.03
N LEU A 114 -1.62 -13.01 -12.57
CA LEU A 114 -0.32 -13.32 -11.97
C LEU A 114 -0.47 -14.18 -10.71
N GLU A 115 -1.40 -13.83 -9.82
CA GLU A 115 -1.71 -14.62 -8.61
C GLU A 115 -2.19 -16.04 -8.95
N GLY A 116 -2.97 -16.21 -10.01
CA GLY A 116 -3.46 -17.51 -10.46
C GLY A 116 -2.34 -18.48 -10.85
N ILE A 117 -1.20 -17.95 -11.31
CA ILE A 117 0.00 -18.72 -11.64
C ILE A 117 0.94 -18.81 -10.45
N ALA A 118 1.16 -17.71 -9.74
CA ALA A 118 2.09 -17.64 -8.62
C ALA A 118 1.62 -18.47 -7.42
N ASN A 119 0.35 -18.40 -7.03
CA ASN A 119 -0.15 -19.04 -5.81
C ASN A 119 0.03 -20.57 -5.81
N PRO A 120 -0.30 -21.33 -6.87
CA PRO A 120 -0.04 -22.76 -6.90
C PRO A 120 1.45 -23.12 -6.80
N ILE A 121 2.32 -22.35 -7.44
CA ILE A 121 3.78 -22.58 -7.44
C ILE A 121 4.35 -22.28 -6.05
N MET A 122 3.94 -21.17 -5.45
CA MET A 122 4.34 -20.77 -4.11
C MET A 122 3.80 -21.74 -3.04
N MET A 123 2.59 -22.27 -3.21
CA MET A 123 2.05 -23.32 -2.33
C MET A 123 2.85 -24.62 -2.41
N LYS A 124 3.32 -25.04 -3.60
CA LYS A 124 4.24 -26.18 -3.72
C LYS A 124 5.56 -25.91 -2.99
N PHE A 125 6.10 -24.71 -3.11
CA PHE A 125 7.32 -24.30 -2.42
C PHE A 125 7.18 -24.33 -0.88
N TYR A 126 6.16 -23.67 -0.34
CA TYR A 126 5.92 -23.64 1.12
C TYR A 126 5.38 -24.96 1.67
N GLY A 127 4.56 -25.68 0.90
CA GLY A 127 4.06 -27.00 1.25
C GLY A 127 5.13 -28.08 1.23
N GLY A 128 6.11 -27.98 0.32
CA GLY A 128 7.31 -28.82 0.29
C GLY A 128 8.35 -28.44 1.35
N ALA A 129 8.35 -27.19 1.82
CA ALA A 129 9.15 -26.73 2.96
C ALA A 129 8.49 -26.95 4.33
N GLY A 130 7.20 -27.33 4.34
CA GLY A 130 6.33 -27.37 5.52
C GLY A 130 6.14 -28.75 6.17
N GLY A 131 7.05 -29.69 5.94
CA GLY A 131 7.27 -30.81 6.86
C GLY A 131 7.95 -30.30 8.13
N ALA A 132 7.15 -29.84 9.09
CA ALA A 132 7.49 -29.31 10.42
C ALA A 132 7.82 -27.80 10.51
N GLY A 133 6.86 -27.04 11.06
CA GLY A 133 7.15 -25.83 11.85
C GLY A 133 6.47 -24.54 11.40
N GLY A 134 5.36 -24.19 12.06
CA GLY A 134 4.96 -22.79 12.26
C GLY A 134 3.94 -22.23 11.28
N MET A 135 2.67 -22.52 11.53
CA MET A 135 1.51 -21.83 10.94
C MET A 135 1.15 -20.65 11.87
N PRO A 136 1.26 -19.37 11.47
CA PRO A 136 0.55 -18.29 12.15
C PRO A 136 -0.79 -18.10 11.43
N GLY A 137 -1.79 -18.86 11.86
CA GLY A 137 -3.11 -18.83 11.25
C GLY A 137 -4.15 -19.51 12.14
N GLY A 138 -4.34 -18.97 13.34
CA GLY A 138 -5.32 -19.46 14.31
C GLY A 138 -6.42 -18.45 14.60
N MET A 139 -7.33 -18.24 13.63
CA MET A 139 -8.75 -17.94 13.87
C MET A 139 -9.48 -18.10 12.52
N PRO A 140 -10.64 -18.79 12.42
CA PRO A 140 -11.92 -18.21 12.84
C PRO A 140 -12.99 -19.22 13.36
N GLY A 141 -13.88 -18.75 14.25
CA GLY A 141 -15.28 -19.19 14.23
C GLY A 141 -15.95 -19.65 15.54
N GLY A 142 -16.66 -18.72 16.20
CA GLY A 142 -18.09 -18.86 16.53
C GLY A 142 -18.56 -19.75 17.70
N GLY A 143 -19.15 -19.12 18.73
CA GLY A 143 -20.04 -19.76 19.70
C GLY A 143 -20.62 -18.76 20.74
N PRO A 144 -21.95 -18.61 20.89
CA PRO A 144 -22.60 -17.52 21.64
C PRO A 144 -22.91 -17.89 23.10
N GLY A 145 -22.89 -16.91 24.01
CA GLY A 145 -23.55 -17.07 25.31
C GLY A 145 -23.10 -16.13 26.43
N GLY A 146 -24.01 -15.23 26.85
CA GLY A 146 -24.28 -14.98 28.28
C GLY A 146 -23.48 -13.92 29.04
N PHE A 147 -24.06 -12.71 29.14
CA PHE A 147 -23.89 -11.69 30.20
C PHE A 147 -23.99 -12.30 31.65
N PRO A 148 -23.60 -11.63 32.77
CA PRO A 148 -23.76 -10.18 32.99
C PRO A 148 -22.78 -9.40 33.91
N GLY A 149 -22.75 -8.07 33.71
CA GLY A 149 -22.56 -7.03 34.75
C GLY A 149 -21.11 -6.76 35.18
N ALA A 150 -20.67 -5.56 35.53
CA ALA A 150 -21.34 -4.28 35.77
C ALA A 150 -20.26 -3.16 35.82
N GLY A 151 -20.64 -1.93 35.48
CA GLY A 151 -20.08 -0.73 36.10
C GLY A 151 -19.36 0.29 35.21
N GLY A 152 -20.10 1.33 34.80
CA GLY A 152 -19.65 2.72 34.98
C GLY A 152 -18.89 3.40 33.84
N ALA A 153 -19.65 4.06 32.94
CA ALA A 153 -19.25 5.32 32.28
C ALA A 153 -19.42 6.50 33.29
N PRO A 154 -19.16 7.80 32.97
CA PRO A 154 -18.94 8.42 31.64
C PRO A 154 -17.94 9.62 31.57
N GLY A 155 -17.77 10.17 30.36
CA GLY A 155 -17.29 11.55 30.09
C GLY A 155 -16.42 11.61 28.83
N ALA A 156 -16.89 11.97 27.63
CA ALA A 156 -17.47 13.24 27.12
C ALA A 156 -16.41 14.24 26.59
N GLY A 157 -16.59 14.65 25.32
CA GLY A 157 -15.92 15.78 24.65
C GLY A 157 -14.57 15.42 24.03
N GLY A 158 -14.18 15.87 22.84
CA GLY A 158 -14.73 16.83 21.90
C GLY A 158 -13.75 16.91 20.73
N ASP A 159 -14.28 17.11 19.54
CA ASP A 159 -13.59 17.26 18.27
C ASP A 159 -12.88 18.64 18.27
N ASP A 160 -11.55 18.67 18.23
CA ASP A 160 -10.77 19.91 18.14
C ASP A 160 -9.95 19.90 16.85
N GLY A 161 -10.55 20.48 15.81
CA GLY A 161 -9.84 20.94 14.61
C GLY A 161 -9.02 22.20 14.90
N PRO A 162 -7.99 22.51 14.09
CA PRO A 162 -7.07 23.61 14.38
C PRO A 162 -7.74 24.98 14.23
N THR A 163 -7.80 25.72 15.33
CA THR A 163 -8.26 27.12 15.37
C THR A 163 -7.18 28.09 14.91
N VAL A 164 -7.58 29.08 14.11
CA VAL A 164 -6.74 30.21 13.67
C VAL A 164 -6.80 31.29 14.76
N GLU A 165 -5.69 31.49 15.48
CA GLU A 165 -5.52 32.68 16.32
C GLU A 165 -4.91 33.82 15.48
N GLU A 166 -5.68 34.90 15.33
CA GLU A 166 -5.15 36.20 14.95
C GLU A 166 -4.35 36.77 16.14
N VAL A 167 -3.09 37.12 15.90
CA VAL A 167 -2.27 37.86 16.85
C VAL A 167 -1.84 39.16 16.16
N ASP A 168 -2.21 40.27 16.78
CA ASP A 168 -1.80 41.66 16.45
C ASP A 168 -0.31 41.79 16.12
#